data_AF-O62826-F1
#
_entry.id   AF-O62826-F1
#
_cell.length_a   1.000
_cell.length_b   1.000
_cell.length_c   1.000
_cell.angle_alpha   90.00
_cell.angle_beta   90.00
_cell.angle_gamma   90.00
#
_symmetry.space_group_name_H-M   'P 1'
#
loop_
_entity.id
_entity.type
_entity.pdbx_description
1 polymer ?
#
loop_
_entity_poly.entity_id
_entity_poly.type
_entity_poly.pdbx_seq_one_letter_code
_entity_poly.pdbx_strand_id
1 'polypeptide(L)'
;MVILSLYLAAFTLRLLLAGLAHKHCRDAPDGAACHYFTSAERSEWRTEDPQFLAEVLFAVTSMLSFTRLASILPAHESLGTLQISMGRMIDDMIRFMFILMIILTAFLCGLNNIYVPYQETERLGNFNETFQFLFWTMFGMEEHSVVDMPQFLVPEFVGRALYGIFTIVMVIVLLNMLIAMITNSFQKIEDAADVEWKFARSKLYLSYFREGLTLPVPFNILPSPKAIFYLLRRVFRFICCCHFCCKTKKPDYPPIPTFANPGAGAGPGEGERGSYRLRVIKALVQRYIETAQREFEETRRKDLGNRLTELTKTVSRLQSEVAGVQRAVVEAGPRRPPGGASVLSRYITRVRNSFQNLGPPIPETPELTVPATVGTQESSEIGLPDAGGAQAPASGESGPSSPAHVLVHREQESEGAGDLPQEADLGAKEGT
;
A
#
# COMPACT_ATOMS: atom_id res chain seq x y z
N MET A 1 -7.63 -21.17 -2.36
CA MET A 1 -8.45 -21.88 -3.36
C MET A 1 -7.56 -22.74 -4.25
N VAL A 2 -6.65 -22.16 -5.02
CA VAL A 2 -5.81 -22.90 -6.01
C VAL A 2 -5.02 -24.08 -5.41
N ILE A 3 -4.32 -23.88 -4.28
CA ILE A 3 -3.53 -24.96 -3.65
C ILE A 3 -4.43 -26.14 -3.24
N LEU A 4 -5.62 -25.87 -2.69
CA LEU A 4 -6.55 -26.91 -2.29
C LEU A 4 -7.14 -27.64 -3.50
N SER A 5 -7.47 -26.93 -4.57
CA SER A 5 -7.95 -27.57 -5.81
C SER A 5 -6.90 -28.45 -6.46
N LEU A 6 -5.61 -28.09 -6.38
CA LEU A 6 -4.53 -28.93 -6.91
C LEU A 6 -4.32 -30.19 -6.05
N TYR A 7 -4.40 -30.08 -4.72
CA TYR A 7 -4.39 -31.27 -3.84
C TYR A 7 -5.58 -32.19 -4.12
N LEU A 8 -6.78 -31.62 -4.30
CA LEU A 8 -7.96 -32.38 -4.67
C LEU A 8 -7.79 -33.04 -6.03
N ALA A 9 -7.28 -32.33 -7.05
CA ALA A 9 -7.02 -32.88 -8.37
C ALA A 9 -6.05 -34.08 -8.30
N ALA A 10 -4.91 -33.93 -7.62
CA ALA A 10 -3.94 -35.00 -7.42
C ALA A 10 -4.57 -36.21 -6.70
N PHE A 11 -5.38 -35.97 -5.66
CA PHE A 11 -6.06 -37.04 -4.94
C PHE A 11 -7.14 -37.73 -5.78
N THR A 12 -7.95 -36.97 -6.52
CA THR A 12 -8.97 -37.52 -7.43
C THR A 12 -8.36 -38.36 -8.53
N LEU A 13 -7.20 -37.98 -9.05
CA LEU A 13 -6.50 -38.73 -10.09
C LEU A 13 -6.02 -40.09 -9.55
N ARG A 14 -5.48 -40.11 -8.32
CA ARG A 14 -5.12 -41.36 -7.62
C ARG A 14 -6.32 -42.24 -7.32
N LEU A 15 -7.45 -41.66 -6.90
CA LEU A 15 -8.69 -42.42 -6.66
C LEU A 15 -9.26 -42.99 -7.96
N LEU A 16 -9.22 -42.23 -9.05
CA LEU A 16 -9.65 -42.69 -10.37
C LEU A 16 -8.80 -43.87 -10.84
N LEU A 17 -7.47 -43.79 -10.64
CA LEU A 17 -6.55 -44.88 -10.93
C LEU A 17 -6.81 -46.12 -10.07
N ALA A 18 -6.98 -45.96 -8.76
CA ALA A 18 -7.35 -47.07 -7.88
C ALA A 18 -8.68 -47.72 -8.30
N GLY A 19 -9.65 -46.90 -8.72
CA GLY A 19 -10.94 -47.36 -9.25
C GLY A 19 -10.82 -48.11 -10.58
N LEU A 20 -10.01 -47.62 -11.51
CA LEU A 20 -9.72 -48.29 -12.79
C LEU A 20 -8.97 -49.59 -12.57
N ALA A 21 -7.95 -49.61 -11.71
CA ALA A 21 -7.22 -50.81 -11.31
C ALA A 21 -8.18 -51.85 -10.72
N HIS A 22 -9.03 -51.44 -9.78
CA HIS A 22 -10.02 -52.33 -9.17
C HIS A 22 -11.02 -52.89 -10.19
N LYS A 23 -11.49 -52.08 -11.13
CA LYS A 23 -12.41 -52.53 -12.19
C LYS A 23 -11.72 -53.52 -13.13
N HIS A 24 -10.53 -53.20 -13.63
CA HIS A 24 -9.80 -54.07 -14.55
C HIS A 24 -9.40 -55.41 -13.91
N CYS A 25 -8.97 -55.41 -12.65
CA CYS A 25 -8.63 -56.63 -11.94
C CYS A 25 -9.86 -57.46 -11.53
N ARG A 26 -11.04 -56.84 -11.42
CA ARG A 26 -12.29 -57.57 -11.19
C ARG A 26 -12.80 -58.25 -12.45
N ASP A 27 -12.68 -57.59 -13.61
CA ASP A 27 -13.14 -58.13 -14.89
C ASP A 27 -12.19 -59.21 -15.44
N ALA A 28 -10.87 -59.02 -15.27
CA ALA A 28 -9.84 -59.96 -15.71
C ALA A 28 -8.62 -59.91 -14.77
N PRO A 29 -8.55 -60.75 -13.71
CA PRO A 29 -7.47 -60.72 -12.73
C PRO A 29 -6.10 -60.99 -13.37
N ASP A 30 -6.04 -61.88 -14.37
CA ASP A 30 -4.81 -62.21 -15.11
C ASP A 30 -4.63 -61.37 -16.40
N GLY A 31 -5.44 -60.33 -16.59
CA GLY A 31 -5.37 -59.47 -17.76
C GLY A 31 -4.14 -58.56 -17.74
N ALA A 32 -3.54 -58.32 -18.91
CA ALA A 32 -2.41 -57.40 -19.06
C ALA A 32 -2.71 -55.98 -18.51
N ALA A 33 -3.98 -55.55 -18.56
CA ALA A 33 -4.41 -54.28 -17.97
C ALA A 33 -4.35 -54.29 -16.43
N CYS A 34 -4.74 -55.40 -15.78
CA CYS A 34 -4.61 -55.52 -14.33
C CYS A 34 -3.14 -55.53 -13.92
N HIS A 35 -2.29 -56.28 -14.63
CA HIS A 35 -0.84 -56.27 -14.41
C HIS A 35 -0.24 -54.87 -14.57
N TYR A 36 -0.64 -54.12 -15.60
CA TYR A 36 -0.19 -52.74 -15.81
C TYR A 36 -0.49 -51.83 -14.61
N PHE A 37 -1.73 -51.84 -14.10
CA PHE A 37 -2.12 -50.95 -13.01
C PHE A 37 -1.64 -51.39 -11.61
N THR A 38 -1.20 -52.64 -11.43
CA THR A 38 -0.86 -53.19 -10.10
C THR A 38 0.61 -53.55 -9.92
N SER A 39 1.28 -54.04 -10.96
CA SER A 39 2.61 -54.65 -10.88
C SER A 39 3.62 -54.13 -11.90
N ALA A 40 3.23 -53.27 -12.85
CA ALA A 40 4.18 -52.73 -13.83
C ALA A 40 5.22 -51.82 -13.15
N GLU A 41 6.48 -52.01 -13.54
CA GLU A 41 7.57 -51.14 -13.11
C GLU A 41 7.41 -49.73 -13.71
N ARG A 42 7.98 -48.72 -13.03
CA ARG A 42 7.91 -47.31 -13.45
C ARG A 42 8.50 -47.07 -14.84
N SER A 43 9.44 -47.92 -15.27
CA SER A 43 10.05 -47.93 -16.61
C SER A 43 9.07 -48.34 -17.72
N GLU A 44 8.02 -49.10 -17.40
CA GLU A 44 7.03 -49.60 -18.35
C GLU A 44 5.81 -48.68 -18.47
N TRP A 45 5.69 -47.68 -17.58
CA TRP A 45 4.57 -46.76 -17.59
C TRP A 45 4.62 -45.85 -18.81
N ARG A 46 3.44 -45.59 -19.39
CA ARG A 46 3.32 -44.65 -20.51
C ARG A 46 3.64 -43.23 -20.03
N THR A 47 4.19 -42.38 -20.91
CA THR A 47 4.49 -40.97 -20.59
C THR A 47 3.27 -40.19 -20.12
N GLU A 48 2.10 -40.54 -20.68
CA GLU A 48 0.81 -39.93 -20.36
C GLU A 48 0.08 -40.62 -19.19
N ASP A 49 0.76 -41.46 -18.40
CA ASP A 49 0.11 -42.14 -17.28
C ASP A 49 -0.39 -41.11 -16.25
N PRO A 50 -1.70 -41.11 -15.92
CA PRO A 50 -2.24 -40.21 -14.90
C PRO A 50 -1.54 -40.33 -13.55
N GLN A 51 -0.87 -41.43 -13.23
CA GLN A 51 -0.11 -41.56 -11.98
C GLN A 51 1.09 -40.60 -11.95
N PHE A 52 1.80 -40.43 -13.07
CA PHE A 52 2.87 -39.44 -13.18
C PHE A 52 2.32 -38.02 -13.00
N LEU A 53 1.21 -37.69 -13.65
CA LEU A 53 0.57 -36.38 -13.50
C LEU A 53 0.14 -36.14 -12.04
N ALA A 54 -0.39 -37.16 -11.35
CA ALA A 54 -0.76 -37.05 -9.94
C ALA A 54 0.45 -36.80 -9.02
N GLU A 55 1.57 -37.46 -9.30
CA GLU A 55 2.83 -37.27 -8.56
C GLU A 55 3.41 -35.86 -8.80
N VAL A 56 3.46 -35.41 -10.05
CA VAL A 56 3.96 -34.07 -10.41
C VAL A 56 3.06 -32.98 -9.80
N LEU A 57 1.73 -33.10 -9.92
CA LEU A 57 0.80 -32.17 -9.32
C LEU A 57 0.94 -32.14 -7.79
N PHE A 58 1.11 -33.31 -7.14
CA PHE A 58 1.32 -33.38 -5.70
C PHE A 58 2.64 -32.71 -5.27
N ALA A 59 3.73 -32.90 -6.04
CA ALA A 59 5.02 -32.27 -5.77
C ALA A 59 4.95 -30.74 -5.90
N VAL A 60 4.42 -30.23 -7.02
CA VAL A 60 4.23 -28.79 -7.26
C VAL A 60 3.33 -28.17 -6.19
N THR A 61 2.23 -28.83 -5.85
CA THR A 61 1.30 -28.33 -4.82
C THR A 61 1.95 -28.28 -3.44
N SER A 62 2.81 -29.26 -3.12
CA SER A 62 3.55 -29.27 -1.85
C SER A 62 4.54 -28.13 -1.75
N MET A 63 5.26 -27.80 -2.84
CA MET A 63 6.10 -26.61 -2.90
C MET A 63 5.28 -25.32 -2.71
N LEU A 64 4.14 -25.20 -3.42
CA LEU A 64 3.24 -24.06 -3.26
C LEU A 64 2.64 -23.96 -1.86
N SER A 65 2.45 -25.09 -1.17
CA SER A 65 1.94 -25.10 0.22
C SER A 65 2.89 -24.38 1.18
N PHE A 66 4.22 -24.52 0.99
CA PHE A 66 5.21 -23.80 1.80
C PHE A 66 5.14 -22.28 1.60
N THR A 67 4.73 -21.78 0.43
CA THR A 67 4.53 -20.34 0.21
C THR A 67 3.45 -19.74 1.13
N ARG A 68 2.54 -20.57 1.67
CA ARG A 68 1.53 -20.10 2.64
C ARG A 68 2.15 -19.67 3.96
N LEU A 69 3.37 -20.11 4.30
CA LEU A 69 4.10 -19.59 5.46
C LEU A 69 4.36 -18.09 5.34
N ALA A 70 4.42 -17.53 4.13
CA ALA A 70 4.50 -16.08 3.96
C ALA A 70 3.26 -15.35 4.52
N SER A 71 2.09 -16.00 4.60
CA SER A 71 0.88 -15.35 5.13
C SER A 71 0.90 -15.11 6.65
N ILE A 72 1.77 -15.79 7.41
CA ILE A 72 1.92 -15.59 8.85
C ILE A 72 3.01 -14.56 9.21
N LEU A 73 3.96 -14.31 8.29
CA LEU A 73 5.04 -13.33 8.47
C LEU A 73 4.56 -11.91 8.88
N PRO A 74 3.40 -11.37 8.44
CA PRO A 74 2.92 -10.06 8.87
C PRO A 74 2.64 -9.95 10.37
N ALA A 75 2.55 -11.08 11.09
CA ALA A 75 2.37 -11.08 12.54
C ALA A 75 3.61 -10.58 13.28
N HIS A 76 4.81 -10.74 12.71
CA HIS A 76 6.06 -10.25 13.27
C HIS A 76 6.37 -8.84 12.75
N GLU A 77 6.97 -8.00 13.60
CA GLU A 77 7.25 -6.60 13.27
C GLU A 77 8.28 -6.44 12.15
N SER A 78 9.48 -6.99 12.32
CA SER A 78 10.55 -6.85 11.31
C SER A 78 10.26 -7.62 10.00
N LEU A 79 9.63 -8.79 10.08
CA LEU A 79 9.35 -9.61 8.89
C LEU A 79 8.12 -9.10 8.14
N GLY A 80 7.17 -8.50 8.86
CA GLY A 80 5.95 -7.98 8.27
C GLY A 80 6.20 -6.75 7.41
N THR A 81 6.98 -5.78 7.89
CA THR A 81 7.36 -4.61 7.07
C THR A 81 8.17 -5.03 5.84
N LEU A 82 9.12 -5.98 6.01
CA LEU A 82 9.92 -6.53 4.91
C LEU A 82 9.07 -7.27 3.86
N GLN A 83 8.10 -8.07 4.29
CA GLN A 83 7.22 -8.77 3.35
C GLN A 83 6.34 -7.80 2.56
N ILE A 84 5.81 -6.76 3.22
CA ILE A 84 4.95 -5.76 2.56
C ILE A 84 5.76 -4.97 1.53
N SER A 85 6.99 -4.57 1.88
CA SER A 85 7.88 -3.91 0.92
C SER A 85 8.22 -4.83 -0.25
N MET A 86 8.57 -6.11 0.01
CA MET A 86 8.81 -7.10 -1.04
C MET A 86 7.61 -7.27 -1.98
N GLY A 87 6.39 -7.39 -1.44
CA GLY A 87 5.18 -7.54 -2.24
C GLY A 87 4.97 -6.38 -3.22
N ARG A 88 5.23 -5.15 -2.77
CA ARG A 88 5.12 -3.96 -3.62
C ARG A 88 6.26 -3.80 -4.62
N MET A 89 7.47 -4.20 -4.25
CA MET A 89 8.61 -4.22 -5.17
C MET A 89 8.37 -5.23 -6.30
N ILE A 90 7.72 -6.37 -6.05
CA ILE A 90 7.38 -7.36 -7.10
C ILE A 90 6.48 -6.74 -8.17
N ASP A 91 5.48 -5.93 -7.80
CA ASP A 91 4.59 -5.26 -8.77
C ASP A 91 5.33 -4.26 -9.67
N ASP A 92 6.44 -3.71 -9.20
CA ASP A 92 7.34 -2.86 -9.99
C ASP A 92 8.25 -3.73 -10.88
N MET A 93 8.81 -4.80 -10.33
CA MET A 93 9.64 -5.77 -11.06
C MET A 93 8.89 -6.43 -12.22
N ILE A 94 7.60 -6.75 -12.08
CA ILE A 94 6.79 -7.35 -13.17
C ILE A 94 6.78 -6.45 -14.42
N ARG A 95 6.73 -5.12 -14.23
CA ARG A 95 6.79 -4.16 -15.35
C ARG A 95 8.14 -4.18 -16.04
N PHE A 96 9.22 -4.34 -15.28
CA PHE A 96 10.57 -4.50 -15.82
C PHE A 96 10.77 -5.85 -16.54
N MET A 97 10.24 -6.94 -15.98
CA MET A 97 10.27 -8.26 -16.61
C MET A 97 9.62 -8.26 -18.00
N PHE A 98 8.64 -7.39 -18.25
CA PHE A 98 8.06 -7.23 -19.59
C PHE A 98 9.08 -6.75 -20.63
N ILE A 99 9.95 -5.79 -20.28
CA ILE A 99 11.05 -5.32 -21.15
C ILE A 99 12.03 -6.45 -21.42
N LEU A 100 12.35 -7.23 -20.38
CA LEU A 100 13.21 -8.40 -20.49
C LEU A 100 12.65 -9.45 -21.48
N MET A 101 11.34 -9.74 -21.40
CA MET A 101 10.68 -10.68 -22.31
C MET A 101 10.72 -10.21 -23.77
N ILE A 102 10.61 -8.90 -24.04
CA ILE A 102 10.73 -8.34 -25.39
C ILE A 102 12.14 -8.59 -25.94
N ILE A 103 13.17 -8.26 -25.16
CA ILE A 103 14.57 -8.46 -25.56
C ILE A 103 14.85 -9.96 -25.79
N LEU A 104 14.45 -10.82 -24.85
CA LEU A 104 14.61 -12.27 -24.96
C LEU A 104 13.96 -12.83 -26.22
N THR A 105 12.73 -12.39 -26.53
CA THR A 105 12.00 -12.83 -27.74
C THR A 105 12.70 -12.37 -29.03
N ALA A 106 13.24 -11.15 -29.06
CA ALA A 106 13.96 -10.64 -30.22
C ALA A 106 15.23 -11.46 -30.51
N PHE A 107 16.02 -11.76 -29.48
CA PHE A 107 17.21 -12.61 -29.63
C PHE A 107 16.86 -14.08 -29.90
N LEU A 108 15.79 -14.60 -29.29
CA LEU A 108 15.27 -15.95 -29.56
C LEU A 108 14.94 -16.14 -31.03
N CYS A 109 14.15 -15.23 -31.61
CA CYS A 109 13.83 -15.27 -33.04
C CYS A 109 15.09 -15.09 -33.90
N GLY A 110 15.99 -14.17 -33.52
CA GLY A 110 17.24 -13.93 -34.26
C GLY A 110 18.16 -15.15 -34.33
N LEU A 111 18.43 -15.79 -33.19
CA LEU A 111 19.25 -17.00 -33.12
C LEU A 111 18.52 -18.19 -33.74
N ASN A 112 17.24 -18.42 -33.42
CA ASN A 112 16.51 -19.54 -34.00
C ASN A 112 16.52 -19.49 -35.54
N ASN A 113 16.31 -18.31 -36.14
CA ASN A 113 16.35 -18.16 -37.60
C ASN A 113 17.73 -18.40 -38.22
N ILE A 114 18.82 -18.14 -37.49
CA ILE A 114 20.17 -18.44 -37.96
C ILE A 114 20.43 -19.95 -37.92
N TYR A 115 20.03 -20.64 -36.84
CA TYR A 115 20.40 -22.04 -36.60
C TYR A 115 19.41 -23.07 -37.18
N VAL A 116 18.16 -22.70 -37.47
CA VAL A 116 17.14 -23.59 -38.08
C VAL A 116 17.68 -24.39 -39.28
N PRO A 117 18.42 -23.80 -40.24
CA PRO A 117 18.91 -24.54 -41.41
C PRO A 117 20.09 -25.48 -41.11
N TYR A 118 20.78 -25.29 -39.99
CA TYR A 118 22.07 -25.95 -39.75
C TYR A 118 21.98 -27.23 -38.94
N GLN A 119 20.91 -27.46 -38.15
CA GLN A 119 20.57 -28.70 -37.39
C GLN A 119 21.73 -29.54 -36.75
N GLU A 120 22.95 -29.02 -36.67
CA GLU A 120 24.15 -29.69 -36.15
C GLU A 120 24.21 -29.59 -34.62
N THR A 121 23.51 -28.61 -34.05
CA THR A 121 23.48 -28.37 -32.61
C THR A 121 22.14 -28.81 -32.04
N GLU A 122 22.12 -29.83 -31.17
CA GLU A 122 20.87 -30.34 -30.55
C GLU A 122 20.11 -29.28 -29.71
N ARG A 123 20.80 -28.22 -29.27
CA ARG A 123 20.24 -27.17 -28.40
C ARG A 123 19.74 -25.94 -29.15
N LEU A 124 20.05 -25.80 -30.44
CA LEU A 124 19.64 -24.64 -31.26
C LEU A 124 18.95 -25.10 -32.55
N GLY A 125 18.04 -24.26 -33.06
CA GLY A 125 17.29 -24.53 -34.29
C GLY A 125 15.87 -25.04 -34.08
N ASN A 126 15.53 -25.46 -32.86
CA ASN A 126 14.15 -25.59 -32.39
C ASN A 126 13.81 -24.44 -31.43
N PHE A 127 12.58 -23.94 -31.51
CA PHE A 127 12.17 -22.75 -30.73
C PHE A 127 12.22 -22.99 -29.21
N ASN A 128 11.80 -24.16 -28.74
CA ASN A 128 11.73 -24.46 -27.31
C ASN A 128 13.13 -24.66 -26.70
N GLU A 129 14.00 -25.35 -27.41
CA GLU A 129 15.39 -25.63 -27.04
C GLU A 129 16.22 -24.35 -27.08
N THR A 130 16.05 -23.53 -28.12
CA THR A 130 16.69 -22.21 -28.21
C THR A 130 16.21 -21.29 -27.08
N PHE A 131 14.92 -21.36 -26.71
CA PHE A 131 14.40 -20.63 -25.55
C PHE A 131 15.03 -21.10 -24.23
N GLN A 132 15.16 -22.41 -24.02
CA GLN A 132 15.84 -22.96 -22.84
C GLN A 132 17.31 -22.55 -22.79
N PHE A 133 18.03 -22.66 -23.92
CA PHE A 133 19.42 -22.22 -24.06
C PHE A 133 19.58 -20.74 -23.66
N LEU A 134 18.73 -19.86 -24.20
CA LEU A 134 18.77 -18.44 -23.85
C LEU A 134 18.38 -18.16 -22.40
N PHE A 135 17.40 -18.89 -21.87
CA PHE A 135 16.97 -18.76 -20.48
C PHE A 135 18.09 -19.11 -19.51
N TRP A 136 18.79 -20.23 -19.71
CA TRP A 136 19.92 -20.64 -18.87
C TRP A 136 21.15 -19.76 -19.06
N THR A 137 21.34 -19.20 -20.26
CA THR A 137 22.37 -18.18 -20.52
C THR A 137 22.17 -16.93 -19.65
N MET A 138 20.92 -16.53 -19.35
CA MET A 138 20.67 -15.38 -18.45
C MET A 138 21.27 -15.56 -17.05
N PHE A 139 21.37 -16.81 -16.59
CA PHE A 139 21.97 -17.17 -15.31
C PHE A 139 23.45 -17.56 -15.41
N GLY A 140 24.05 -17.51 -16.60
CA GLY A 140 25.44 -17.90 -16.83
C GLY A 140 25.70 -19.41 -16.73
N MET A 141 24.66 -20.24 -16.85
CA MET A 141 24.76 -21.70 -16.72
C MET A 141 25.08 -22.43 -18.04
N GLU A 142 25.19 -21.69 -19.13
CA GLU A 142 25.33 -22.23 -20.48
C GLU A 142 26.66 -21.81 -21.11
N GLU A 143 27.30 -22.74 -21.82
CA GLU A 143 28.60 -22.52 -22.45
C GLU A 143 28.47 -21.93 -23.86
N HIS A 144 29.48 -21.14 -24.27
CA HIS A 144 29.55 -20.55 -25.62
C HIS A 144 29.78 -21.60 -26.73
N SER A 145 30.29 -22.78 -26.38
CA SER A 145 30.60 -23.90 -27.29
C SER A 145 29.37 -24.38 -28.08
N VAL A 146 28.17 -24.17 -27.54
CA VAL A 146 26.90 -24.57 -28.17
C VAL A 146 26.59 -23.73 -29.40
N VAL A 147 27.15 -22.52 -29.50
CA VAL A 147 26.94 -21.58 -30.62
C VAL A 147 27.92 -21.88 -31.77
N ASP A 148 28.90 -22.75 -31.56
CA ASP A 148 29.98 -23.00 -32.51
C ASP A 148 29.53 -23.88 -33.68
N MET A 149 29.79 -23.41 -34.90
CA MET A 149 29.51 -24.13 -36.15
C MET A 149 30.79 -24.23 -36.99
N PRO A 150 31.66 -25.22 -36.73
CA PRO A 150 33.00 -25.27 -37.34
C PRO A 150 32.98 -25.41 -38.86
N GLN A 151 31.85 -25.82 -39.45
CA GLN A 151 31.68 -25.96 -40.90
C GLN A 151 31.34 -24.62 -41.60
N PHE A 152 30.79 -23.63 -40.89
CA PHE A 152 30.18 -22.43 -41.48
C PHE A 152 30.68 -21.14 -40.82
N LEU A 153 31.77 -20.56 -41.35
CA LEU A 153 32.44 -19.39 -40.78
C LEU A 153 31.54 -18.16 -40.58
N VAL A 154 30.67 -17.84 -41.55
CA VAL A 154 29.82 -16.64 -41.49
C VAL A 154 28.69 -16.79 -40.45
N PRO A 155 27.85 -17.85 -40.49
CA PRO A 155 26.88 -18.13 -39.44
C PRO A 155 27.51 -18.27 -38.04
N GLU A 156 28.68 -18.91 -37.92
CA GLU A 156 29.40 -19.05 -36.65
C GLU A 156 29.78 -17.68 -36.07
N PHE A 157 30.35 -16.79 -36.91
CA PHE A 157 30.71 -15.45 -36.48
C PHE A 157 29.48 -14.64 -36.06
N VAL A 158 28.40 -14.67 -36.85
CA VAL A 158 27.16 -13.94 -36.55
C VAL A 158 26.49 -14.50 -35.28
N GLY A 159 26.45 -15.81 -35.12
CA GLY A 159 25.92 -16.48 -33.93
C GLY A 159 26.69 -16.12 -32.67
N ARG A 160 28.03 -16.22 -32.69
CA ARG A 160 28.89 -15.80 -31.58
C ARG A 160 28.76 -14.31 -31.27
N ALA A 161 28.67 -13.46 -32.29
CA ALA A 161 28.47 -12.03 -32.10
C ALA A 161 27.11 -11.71 -31.45
N LEU A 162 26.02 -12.34 -31.92
CA LEU A 162 24.70 -12.17 -31.33
C LEU A 162 24.62 -12.70 -29.89
N TYR A 163 25.25 -13.84 -29.61
CA TYR A 163 25.37 -14.37 -28.25
C TYR A 163 26.17 -13.42 -27.34
N GLY A 164 27.30 -12.88 -27.83
CA GLY A 164 28.08 -11.88 -27.11
C GLY A 164 27.30 -10.58 -26.84
N ILE A 165 26.57 -10.08 -27.82
CA ILE A 165 25.72 -8.89 -27.66
C ILE A 165 24.57 -9.20 -26.68
N PHE A 166 23.92 -10.37 -26.79
CA PHE A 166 22.87 -10.80 -25.89
C PHE A 166 23.37 -10.83 -24.44
N THR A 167 24.49 -11.50 -24.16
CA THR A 167 25.05 -11.58 -22.81
C THR A 167 25.41 -10.20 -22.23
N ILE A 168 26.00 -9.30 -23.02
CA ILE A 168 26.30 -7.93 -22.59
C ILE A 168 25.01 -7.16 -22.25
N VAL A 169 24.03 -7.17 -23.16
CA VAL A 169 22.74 -6.47 -22.95
C VAL A 169 22.03 -7.03 -21.73
N MET A 170 21.99 -8.36 -21.59
CA MET A 170 21.34 -9.02 -20.48
C MET A 170 22.00 -8.69 -19.15
N VAL A 171 23.34 -8.69 -19.04
CA VAL A 171 24.04 -8.31 -17.80
C VAL A 171 23.78 -6.84 -17.45
N ILE A 172 23.87 -5.92 -18.43
CA ILE A 172 23.61 -4.49 -18.19
C ILE A 172 22.17 -4.26 -17.73
N VAL A 173 21.19 -4.90 -18.37
CA VAL A 173 19.77 -4.76 -18.06
C VAL A 173 19.44 -5.48 -16.74
N LEU A 174 19.71 -6.77 -16.62
CA LEU A 174 19.36 -7.58 -15.44
C LEU A 174 20.05 -7.13 -14.17
N LEU A 175 21.30 -6.69 -14.22
CA LEU A 175 22.02 -6.33 -13.00
C LEU A 175 21.84 -4.84 -12.70
N ASN A 176 22.24 -3.96 -13.61
CA ASN A 176 22.34 -2.53 -13.29
C ASN A 176 20.97 -1.87 -13.16
N MET A 177 20.05 -2.16 -14.10
CA MET A 177 18.73 -1.53 -14.09
C MET A 177 17.81 -2.15 -13.04
N LEU A 178 17.88 -3.48 -12.82
CA LEU A 178 17.09 -4.14 -11.80
C LEU A 178 17.49 -3.69 -10.38
N ILE A 179 18.80 -3.61 -10.09
CA ILE A 179 19.27 -3.13 -8.78
C ILE A 179 18.88 -1.68 -8.56
N ALA A 180 19.05 -0.82 -9.57
CA ALA A 180 18.66 0.58 -9.48
C ALA A 180 17.15 0.74 -9.24
N MET A 181 16.33 -0.04 -9.94
CA MET A 181 14.88 -0.04 -9.77
C MET A 181 14.47 -0.54 -8.38
N ILE A 182 14.98 -1.68 -7.94
CA ILE A 182 14.68 -2.23 -6.61
C ILE A 182 15.08 -1.24 -5.52
N THR A 183 16.24 -0.58 -5.64
CA THR A 183 16.71 0.39 -4.64
C THR A 183 15.79 1.61 -4.55
N ASN A 184 15.43 2.20 -5.69
CA ASN A 184 14.50 3.34 -5.74
C ASN A 184 13.09 2.95 -5.25
N SER A 185 12.61 1.77 -5.66
CA SER A 185 11.32 1.22 -5.24
C SER A 185 11.29 0.99 -3.72
N PHE A 186 12.35 0.39 -3.16
CA PHE A 186 12.47 0.16 -1.72
C PHE A 186 12.38 1.46 -0.93
N GLN A 187 13.18 2.48 -1.29
CA GLN A 187 13.16 3.78 -0.62
C GLN A 187 11.78 4.44 -0.67
N LYS A 188 11.12 4.40 -1.82
CA LYS A 188 9.76 4.96 -1.97
C LYS A 188 8.70 4.23 -1.15
N ILE A 189 8.87 2.92 -0.94
CA ILE A 189 7.89 2.08 -0.24
C ILE A 189 8.12 2.11 1.28
N GLU A 190 9.36 2.28 1.74
CA GLU A 190 9.73 2.27 3.15
C GLU A 190 8.96 3.30 3.99
N ASP A 191 8.78 4.53 3.47
CA ASP A 191 8.07 5.62 4.15
C ASP A 191 6.61 5.27 4.54
N ALA A 192 5.93 4.45 3.73
CA ALA A 192 4.55 4.04 3.96
C ALA A 192 4.43 2.60 4.54
N ALA A 193 5.53 1.87 4.61
CA ALA A 193 5.52 0.45 4.95
C ALA A 193 4.98 0.17 6.36
N ASP A 194 5.24 1.04 7.33
CA ASP A 194 4.76 0.89 8.72
C ASP A 194 3.23 1.00 8.83
N VAL A 195 2.62 2.02 8.21
CA VAL A 195 1.17 2.21 8.20
C VAL A 195 0.47 1.02 7.52
N GLU A 196 1.05 0.54 6.44
CA GLU A 196 0.50 -0.56 5.65
C GLU A 196 0.68 -1.92 6.31
N TRP A 197 1.83 -2.14 6.93
CA TRP A 197 2.07 -3.31 7.77
C TRP A 197 1.09 -3.34 8.93
N LYS A 198 0.87 -2.21 9.63
CA LYS A 198 -0.13 -2.11 10.70
C LYS A 198 -1.54 -2.40 10.19
N PHE A 199 -1.90 -1.93 9.00
CA PHE A 199 -3.16 -2.27 8.36
C PHE A 199 -3.28 -3.77 8.05
N ALA A 200 -2.25 -4.37 7.43
CA ALA A 200 -2.20 -5.79 7.09
C ALA A 200 -2.26 -6.69 8.35
N ARG A 201 -1.51 -6.33 9.39
CA ARG A 201 -1.53 -7.00 10.70
C ARG A 201 -2.90 -6.92 11.35
N SER A 202 -3.55 -5.75 11.31
CA SER A 202 -4.90 -5.59 11.85
C SER A 202 -5.92 -6.45 11.09
N LYS A 203 -5.79 -6.54 9.76
CA LYS A 203 -6.63 -7.42 8.93
C LYS A 203 -6.42 -8.91 9.27
N LEU A 204 -5.17 -9.31 9.53
CA LEU A 204 -4.84 -10.66 9.99
C LEU A 204 -5.51 -10.95 11.34
N TYR A 205 -5.37 -10.07 12.33
CA TYR A 205 -5.99 -10.27 13.65
C TYR A 205 -7.52 -10.25 13.58
N LEU A 206 -8.12 -9.38 12.76
CA LEU A 206 -9.57 -9.34 12.54
C LEU A 206 -10.13 -10.66 12.01
N SER A 207 -9.33 -11.42 11.25
CA SER A 207 -9.74 -12.74 10.75
C SER A 207 -9.91 -13.78 11.86
N TYR A 208 -9.19 -13.63 12.98
CA TYR A 208 -9.27 -14.52 14.15
C TYR A 208 -10.31 -14.08 15.18
N PHE A 209 -10.71 -12.79 15.18
CA PHE A 209 -11.76 -12.30 16.09
C PHE A 209 -13.18 -12.78 15.71
N ARG A 210 -13.41 -13.17 14.46
CA ARG A 210 -14.71 -13.69 14.02
C ARG A 210 -14.95 -15.07 14.64
N GLU A 211 -15.95 -15.17 15.51
CA GLU A 211 -16.43 -16.43 16.08
C GLU A 211 -16.77 -17.44 14.96
N GLY A 212 -16.09 -18.59 14.93
CA GLY A 212 -16.32 -19.63 13.91
C GLY A 212 -15.08 -20.42 13.47
N LEU A 213 -13.87 -19.95 13.82
CA LEU A 213 -12.60 -20.59 13.47
C LEU A 213 -11.72 -20.86 14.71
N THR A 214 -12.34 -21.19 15.85
CA THR A 214 -11.62 -21.37 17.13
C THR A 214 -10.77 -22.64 17.20
N LEU A 215 -10.96 -23.58 16.27
CA LEU A 215 -10.21 -24.84 16.22
C LEU A 215 -9.13 -24.76 15.14
N PRO A 216 -7.84 -24.96 15.48
CA PRO A 216 -6.81 -25.07 14.47
C PRO A 216 -7.04 -26.32 13.61
N VAL A 217 -6.63 -26.28 12.35
CA VAL A 217 -6.53 -27.50 11.52
C VAL A 217 -5.52 -28.44 12.21
N PRO A 218 -5.80 -29.74 12.41
CA PRO A 218 -6.87 -30.56 11.82
C PRO A 218 -8.18 -30.64 12.62
N PHE A 219 -8.24 -30.08 13.82
CA PHE A 219 -9.41 -30.22 14.71
C PHE A 219 -10.67 -29.51 14.20
N ASN A 220 -10.54 -28.62 13.21
CA ASN A 220 -11.67 -28.07 12.47
C ASN A 220 -12.45 -29.12 11.64
N ILE A 221 -11.87 -30.30 11.39
CA ILE A 221 -12.53 -31.40 10.65
C ILE A 221 -13.61 -32.06 11.50
N LEU A 222 -13.45 -32.08 12.83
CA LEU A 222 -14.44 -32.69 13.72
C LEU A 222 -15.62 -31.73 13.87
N PRO A 223 -16.75 -31.96 13.18
CA PRO A 223 -17.92 -31.12 13.39
C PRO A 223 -18.29 -31.20 14.86
N SER A 224 -18.44 -30.04 15.52
CA SER A 224 -18.91 -30.04 16.90
C SER A 224 -20.20 -30.88 16.99
N PRO A 225 -20.42 -31.66 18.06
CA PRO A 225 -21.65 -32.45 18.20
C PRO A 225 -22.92 -31.60 18.00
N LYS A 226 -22.84 -30.31 18.37
CA LYS A 226 -23.86 -29.30 18.05
C LYS A 226 -24.02 -29.07 16.55
N ALA A 227 -22.93 -28.89 15.80
CA ALA A 227 -22.97 -28.77 14.34
C ALA A 227 -23.56 -30.02 13.67
N ILE A 228 -23.19 -31.23 14.10
CA ILE A 228 -23.81 -32.48 13.59
C ILE A 228 -25.31 -32.48 13.88
N PHE A 229 -25.73 -32.12 15.10
CA PHE A 229 -27.15 -32.02 15.47
C PHE A 229 -27.89 -30.98 14.63
N TYR A 230 -27.31 -29.80 14.40
CA TYR A 230 -27.90 -28.79 13.52
C TYR A 230 -27.93 -29.22 12.05
N LEU A 231 -26.91 -29.95 11.57
CA LEU A 231 -26.84 -30.51 10.22
C LEU A 231 -27.92 -31.57 10.04
N LEU A 232 -28.02 -32.54 10.94
CA LEU A 232 -29.08 -33.55 10.95
C LEU A 232 -30.44 -32.87 11.03
N ARG A 233 -30.66 -31.92 11.95
CA ARG A 233 -31.91 -31.16 12.02
C ARG A 233 -32.20 -30.39 10.72
N ARG A 234 -31.19 -29.91 9.98
CA ARG A 234 -31.36 -29.24 8.69
C ARG A 234 -31.72 -30.22 7.58
N VAL A 235 -31.06 -31.38 7.53
CA VAL A 235 -31.35 -32.48 6.61
C VAL A 235 -32.74 -33.03 6.88
N PHE A 236 -33.11 -33.28 8.14
CA PHE A 236 -34.48 -33.66 8.54
C PHE A 236 -35.50 -32.57 8.22
N ARG A 237 -35.18 -31.27 8.40
CA ARG A 237 -36.09 -30.20 7.97
C ARG A 237 -36.27 -30.16 6.45
N PHE A 238 -35.20 -30.45 5.71
CA PHE A 238 -35.20 -30.49 4.25
C PHE A 238 -36.00 -31.70 3.73
N ILE A 239 -35.92 -32.85 4.41
CA ILE A 239 -36.58 -34.10 4.03
C ILE A 239 -38.04 -34.16 4.53
N CYS A 240 -38.36 -33.57 5.70
CA CYS A 240 -39.59 -33.91 6.43
C CYS A 240 -40.71 -32.84 6.42
N CYS A 241 -40.54 -31.64 5.84
CA CYS A 241 -41.61 -30.62 5.84
C CYS A 241 -41.54 -29.60 4.68
N CYS A 242 -42.50 -29.72 3.76
CA CYS A 242 -43.34 -28.66 3.19
C CYS A 242 -42.69 -27.39 2.60
N HIS A 243 -42.64 -27.42 1.27
CA HIS A 243 -42.35 -26.44 0.21
C HIS A 243 -42.51 -24.89 0.39
N PHE A 244 -42.95 -24.24 1.48
CA PHE A 244 -43.21 -22.77 1.36
C PHE A 244 -43.12 -21.84 2.60
N CYS A 245 -43.00 -22.31 3.85
CA CYS A 245 -43.37 -21.45 5.00
C CYS A 245 -42.28 -20.95 5.97
N CYS A 246 -40.97 -21.16 5.76
CA CYS A 246 -39.94 -20.75 6.73
C CYS A 246 -38.74 -20.00 6.11
N LYS A 247 -39.00 -18.89 5.40
CA LYS A 247 -37.96 -17.87 5.15
C LYS A 247 -37.97 -16.84 6.27
N THR A 248 -37.38 -17.17 7.41
CA THR A 248 -36.83 -16.14 8.29
C THR A 248 -35.34 -16.01 7.96
N LYS A 249 -34.99 -14.90 7.29
CA LYS A 249 -33.60 -14.47 7.11
C LYS A 249 -32.96 -14.42 8.50
N LYS A 250 -32.07 -15.35 8.81
CA LYS A 250 -31.14 -15.15 9.92
C LYS A 250 -30.21 -14.00 9.51
N PRO A 251 -29.96 -13.01 10.39
CA PRO A 251 -28.95 -12.01 10.12
C PRO A 251 -27.59 -12.69 9.97
N ASP A 252 -26.82 -12.31 8.95
CA ASP A 252 -25.45 -12.80 8.64
C ASP A 252 -24.39 -12.33 9.66
N TYR A 253 -24.82 -11.91 10.85
CA TYR A 253 -23.96 -11.50 11.94
C TYR A 253 -24.53 -12.02 13.27
N PRO A 254 -23.72 -12.65 14.14
CA PRO A 254 -24.12 -12.82 15.52
C PRO A 254 -24.35 -11.43 16.14
N PRO A 255 -25.36 -11.26 17.01
CA PRO A 255 -25.47 -10.03 17.78
C PRO A 255 -24.19 -9.88 18.59
N ILE A 256 -23.49 -8.75 18.40
CA ILE A 256 -22.33 -8.39 19.21
C ILE A 256 -22.78 -8.51 20.67
N PRO A 257 -22.09 -9.29 21.53
CA PRO A 257 -22.38 -9.32 22.94
C PRO A 257 -22.16 -7.89 23.44
N THR A 258 -23.27 -7.17 23.57
CA THR A 258 -23.27 -5.92 24.31
C THR A 258 -23.05 -6.41 25.73
N PHE A 259 -21.97 -5.96 26.38
CA PHE A 259 -21.84 -6.03 27.83
C PHE A 259 -22.99 -5.20 28.43
N ALA A 260 -24.20 -5.76 28.36
CA ALA A 260 -25.36 -5.26 29.04
C ALA A 260 -25.30 -5.93 30.40
N ASN A 261 -25.07 -5.11 31.42
CA ASN A 261 -25.22 -5.53 32.81
C ASN A 261 -26.55 -6.30 32.94
N PRO A 262 -26.54 -7.49 33.58
CA PRO A 262 -27.76 -8.23 33.87
C PRO A 262 -28.58 -7.42 34.89
N GLY A 263 -29.45 -6.56 34.37
CA GLY A 263 -30.24 -5.59 35.13
C GLY A 263 -31.07 -4.65 34.24
N ALA A 264 -30.68 -4.45 32.97
CA ALA A 264 -31.46 -3.68 32.01
C ALA A 264 -32.42 -4.57 31.22
N GLY A 265 -33.48 -5.03 31.89
CA GLY A 265 -34.65 -5.61 31.23
C GLY A 265 -35.34 -4.59 30.34
N ALA A 266 -35.72 -5.02 29.13
CA ALA A 266 -36.78 -4.46 28.27
C ALA A 266 -37.14 -2.97 28.50
N GLY A 267 -36.35 -2.06 27.93
CA GLY A 267 -36.57 -0.61 27.99
C GLY A 267 -35.79 0.12 26.88
N PRO A 268 -36.00 1.42 26.64
CA PRO A 268 -35.67 2.17 25.40
C PRO A 268 -34.16 2.37 25.16
N GLY A 269 -33.40 1.28 24.99
CA GLY A 269 -31.93 1.30 24.94
C GLY A 269 -31.30 1.54 23.57
N GLU A 270 -32.05 1.42 22.46
CA GLU A 270 -31.52 1.75 21.13
C GLU A 270 -31.36 3.27 20.93
N GLY A 271 -32.27 4.07 21.52
CA GLY A 271 -32.20 5.53 21.49
C GLY A 271 -31.02 6.09 22.30
N GLU A 272 -30.73 5.51 23.47
CA GLU A 272 -29.58 5.92 24.29
C GLU A 272 -28.24 5.57 23.65
N ARG A 273 -28.14 4.41 22.97
CA ARG A 273 -26.90 4.03 22.26
C ARG A 273 -26.62 4.95 21.07
N GLY A 274 -27.66 5.37 20.36
CA GLY A 274 -27.59 6.42 19.33
C GLY A 274 -27.16 7.77 19.92
N SER A 275 -27.77 8.16 21.03
CA SER A 275 -27.44 9.41 21.75
C SER A 275 -26.00 9.43 22.27
N TYR A 276 -25.49 8.33 22.82
CA TYR A 276 -24.10 8.24 23.29
C TYR A 276 -23.12 8.34 22.12
N ARG A 277 -23.33 7.58 21.04
CA ARG A 277 -22.48 7.67 19.83
C ARG A 277 -22.48 9.08 19.26
N LEU A 278 -23.64 9.73 19.18
CA LEU A 278 -23.76 11.10 18.68
C LEU A 278 -23.04 12.10 19.59
N ARG A 279 -23.15 11.96 20.92
CA ARG A 279 -22.43 12.78 21.89
C ARG A 279 -20.91 12.64 21.75
N VAL A 280 -20.41 11.41 21.58
CA VAL A 280 -18.99 11.14 21.35
C VAL A 280 -18.52 11.73 20.02
N ILE A 281 -19.27 11.54 18.93
CA ILE A 281 -18.95 12.12 17.62
C ILE A 281 -18.90 13.65 17.71
N LYS A 282 -19.88 14.29 18.37
CA LYS A 282 -19.89 15.75 18.55
C LYS A 282 -18.64 16.23 19.31
N ALA A 283 -18.25 15.54 20.38
CA ALA A 283 -17.04 15.87 21.14
C ALA A 283 -15.76 15.66 20.31
N LEU A 284 -15.68 14.60 19.51
CA LEU A 284 -14.54 14.34 18.62
C LEU A 284 -14.42 15.39 17.51
N VAL A 285 -15.53 15.74 16.86
CA VAL A 285 -15.56 16.77 15.81
C VAL A 285 -15.16 18.12 16.38
N GLN A 286 -15.65 18.49 17.57
CA GLN A 286 -15.26 19.74 18.23
C GLN A 286 -13.74 19.79 18.48
N ARG A 287 -13.17 18.72 19.05
CA ARG A 287 -11.71 18.63 19.28
C ARG A 287 -10.92 18.68 17.97
N TYR A 288 -11.42 18.02 16.93
CA TYR A 288 -10.78 18.04 15.61
C TYR A 288 -10.75 19.46 15.02
N ILE A 289 -11.87 20.19 15.07
CA ILE A 289 -11.94 21.58 14.57
C ILE A 289 -10.99 22.48 15.36
N GLU A 290 -10.99 22.39 16.69
CA GLU A 290 -10.08 23.17 17.54
C GLU A 290 -8.60 22.87 17.25
N THR A 291 -8.26 21.60 17.02
CA THR A 291 -6.89 21.18 16.68
C THR A 291 -6.50 21.67 15.28
N ALA A 292 -7.37 21.50 14.29
CA ALA A 292 -7.13 21.95 12.91
C ALA A 292 -6.98 23.47 12.82
N GLN A 293 -7.74 24.24 13.61
CA GLN A 293 -7.59 25.70 13.69
C GLN A 293 -6.24 26.09 14.28
N ARG A 294 -5.79 25.42 15.36
CA ARG A 294 -4.46 25.67 15.96
C ARG A 294 -3.33 25.36 14.99
N GLU A 295 -3.34 24.20 14.32
CA GLU A 295 -2.34 23.84 13.32
C GLU A 295 -2.29 24.83 12.15
N PHE A 296 -3.47 25.29 11.70
CA PHE A 296 -3.56 26.30 10.64
C PHE A 296 -3.04 27.67 11.08
N GLU A 297 -3.32 28.09 12.32
CA GLU A 297 -2.77 29.33 12.89
C GLU A 297 -1.25 29.26 13.08
N GLU A 298 -0.72 28.13 13.53
CA GLU A 298 0.72 27.91 13.67
C GLU A 298 1.43 27.93 12.31
N THR A 299 0.87 27.26 11.30
CA THR A 299 1.38 27.28 9.93
C THR A 299 1.34 28.70 9.36
N ARG A 300 0.26 29.44 9.62
CA ARG A 300 0.14 30.85 9.23
C ARG A 300 1.14 31.75 9.96
N ARG A 301 1.41 31.52 11.25
CA ARG A 301 2.44 32.27 12.00
C ARG A 301 3.85 31.98 11.47
N LYS A 302 4.16 30.73 11.10
CA LYS A 302 5.43 30.37 10.46
C LYS A 302 5.58 31.06 9.10
N ASP A 303 4.55 31.05 8.25
CA ASP A 303 4.57 31.78 6.96
C ASP A 303 4.71 33.30 7.16
N LEU A 304 3.96 33.87 8.10
CA LEU A 304 4.05 35.30 8.43
C LEU A 304 5.43 35.67 8.98
N GLY A 305 6.02 34.83 9.83
CA GLY A 305 7.38 34.99 10.35
C GLY A 305 8.41 34.98 9.22
N ASN A 306 8.32 34.01 8.31
CA ASN A 306 9.18 33.94 7.13
C ASN A 306 9.04 35.20 6.25
N ARG A 307 7.81 35.62 5.95
CA ARG A 307 7.54 36.85 5.19
C ARG A 307 8.06 38.09 5.88
N LEU A 308 7.95 38.20 7.22
CA LEU A 308 8.48 39.32 7.97
C LEU A 308 10.01 39.36 7.90
N THR A 309 10.67 38.21 8.04
CA THR A 309 12.14 38.15 7.90
C THR A 309 12.61 38.51 6.48
N GLU A 310 11.86 38.09 5.46
CA GLU A 310 12.11 38.48 4.07
C GLU A 310 11.90 39.98 3.86
N LEU A 311 10.83 40.55 4.44
CA LEU A 311 10.56 41.98 4.40
C LEU A 311 11.66 42.78 5.13
N THR A 312 12.12 42.33 6.30
CA THR A 312 13.23 42.98 7.00
C THR A 312 14.52 42.94 6.17
N LYS A 313 14.84 41.82 5.52
CA LYS A 313 15.99 41.71 4.62
C LYS A 313 15.89 42.68 3.44
N THR A 314 14.72 42.79 2.80
CA THR A 314 14.51 43.72 1.68
C THR A 314 14.60 45.18 2.12
N VAL A 315 14.06 45.52 3.30
CA VAL A 315 14.18 46.86 3.89
C VAL A 315 15.65 47.19 4.22
N SER A 316 16.39 46.27 4.83
CA SER A 316 17.83 46.46 5.11
C SER A 316 18.64 46.63 3.83
N ARG A 317 18.33 45.86 2.77
CA ARG A 317 18.93 46.04 1.45
C ARG A 317 18.61 47.42 0.87
N LEU A 318 17.35 47.85 0.92
CA LEU A 318 16.93 49.16 0.43
C LEU A 318 17.63 50.29 1.21
N GLN A 319 17.75 50.18 2.54
CA GLN A 319 18.49 51.14 3.36
C GLN A 319 19.98 51.20 2.96
N SER A 320 20.59 50.06 2.65
CA SER A 320 21.98 50.02 2.17
C SER A 320 22.15 50.66 0.79
N GLU A 321 21.19 50.45 -0.12
CA GLU A 321 21.18 51.07 -1.46
C GLU A 321 20.97 52.59 -1.36
N VAL A 322 20.03 53.06 -0.52
CA VAL A 322 19.80 54.49 -0.26
C VAL A 322 21.02 55.14 0.38
N ALA A 323 21.66 54.49 1.36
CA ALA A 323 22.91 54.98 1.94
C ALA A 323 24.04 55.02 0.91
N GLY A 324 24.10 54.04 0.00
CA GLY A 324 25.02 54.02 -1.14
C GLY A 324 24.80 55.19 -2.10
N VAL A 325 23.54 55.44 -2.49
CA VAL A 325 23.17 56.58 -3.34
C VAL A 325 23.48 57.91 -2.66
N GLN A 326 23.20 58.03 -1.36
CA GLN A 326 23.51 59.25 -0.61
C GLN A 326 25.02 59.52 -0.55
N ARG A 327 25.85 58.49 -0.36
CA ARG A 327 27.31 58.64 -0.47
C ARG A 327 27.73 59.03 -1.89
N ALA A 328 27.17 58.39 -2.91
CA ALA A 328 27.46 58.75 -4.31
C ALA A 328 27.05 60.20 -4.64
N VAL A 329 25.96 60.72 -4.06
CA VAL A 329 25.55 62.13 -4.21
C VAL A 329 26.47 63.09 -3.47
N VAL A 330 27.01 62.70 -2.31
CA VAL A 330 27.97 63.52 -1.55
C VAL A 330 29.36 63.53 -2.21
N GLU A 331 29.81 62.37 -2.73
CA GLU A 331 31.06 62.24 -3.49
C GLU A 331 30.96 62.87 -4.89
N ALA A 332 29.76 62.87 -5.49
CA ALA A 332 29.41 63.75 -6.59
C ALA A 332 29.22 65.19 -6.07
N GLY A 333 30.28 65.73 -5.48
CA GLY A 333 30.40 67.13 -5.07
C GLY A 333 29.95 68.08 -6.17
N PRO A 334 29.54 69.30 -5.80
CA PRO A 334 28.59 70.12 -6.53
C PRO A 334 29.09 70.44 -7.95
N ARG A 335 28.63 69.67 -8.93
CA ARG A 335 28.62 70.13 -10.32
C ARG A 335 27.56 71.23 -10.43
N ARG A 336 28.04 72.46 -10.28
CA ARG A 336 27.38 73.76 -10.51
C ARG A 336 26.20 73.64 -11.51
N PRO A 337 24.93 73.67 -11.05
CA PRO A 337 23.79 73.63 -11.95
C PRO A 337 23.41 75.06 -12.39
N PRO A 338 23.08 75.29 -13.67
CA PRO A 338 22.54 76.56 -14.12
C PRO A 338 21.08 76.72 -13.64
N GLY A 339 20.79 77.84 -12.96
CA GLY A 339 19.56 78.63 -13.13
C GLY A 339 18.15 78.03 -12.97
N GLY A 340 17.95 76.80 -12.49
CA GLY A 340 16.62 76.14 -12.47
C GLY A 340 16.11 75.60 -11.13
N ALA A 341 16.85 75.79 -10.03
CA ALA A 341 16.68 75.04 -8.78
C ALA A 341 15.42 75.37 -7.93
N SER A 342 14.53 76.27 -8.38
CA SER A 342 13.32 76.65 -7.62
C SER A 342 12.18 75.64 -7.71
N VAL A 343 12.14 74.81 -8.77
CA VAL A 343 11.06 73.84 -8.99
C VAL A 343 11.33 72.53 -8.24
N LEU A 344 12.58 72.04 -8.28
CA LEU A 344 12.97 70.78 -7.65
C LEU A 344 12.90 70.88 -6.13
N SER A 345 13.36 71.98 -5.54
CA SER A 345 13.23 72.25 -4.10
C SER A 345 11.75 72.28 -3.66
N ARG A 346 10.87 72.88 -4.46
CA ARG A 346 9.41 72.87 -4.22
C ARG A 346 8.80 71.47 -4.29
N TYR A 347 9.26 70.64 -5.22
CA TYR A 347 8.76 69.27 -5.36
C TYR A 347 9.23 68.38 -4.20
N ILE A 348 10.50 68.45 -3.82
CA ILE A 348 11.05 67.69 -2.68
C ILE A 348 10.36 68.09 -1.37
N THR A 349 10.10 69.38 -1.16
CA THR A 349 9.38 69.88 0.03
C THR A 349 7.91 69.43 0.05
N ARG A 350 7.23 69.40 -1.12
CA ARG A 350 5.85 68.92 -1.24
C ARG A 350 5.73 67.41 -0.97
N VAL A 351 6.70 66.63 -1.45
CA VAL A 351 6.75 65.18 -1.21
C VAL A 351 7.04 64.90 0.27
N ARG A 352 7.99 65.62 0.89
CA ARG A 352 8.30 65.51 2.33
C ARG A 352 7.07 65.75 3.21
N ASN A 353 6.27 66.77 2.90
CA ASN A 353 5.08 67.09 3.67
C ASN A 353 3.92 66.09 3.44
N SER A 354 3.89 65.37 2.30
CA SER A 354 2.88 64.35 2.06
C SER A 354 3.11 63.08 2.90
N PHE A 355 4.37 62.73 3.19
CA PHE A 355 4.68 61.55 4.01
C PHE A 355 4.51 61.74 5.51
N GLN A 356 4.52 62.99 6.01
CA GLN A 356 4.30 63.28 7.44
C GLN A 356 2.84 63.15 7.88
N ASN A 357 1.89 63.08 6.94
CA ASN A 357 0.44 63.06 7.21
C ASN A 357 -0.19 61.65 7.17
N LEU A 358 0.60 60.57 7.25
CA LEU A 358 0.14 59.18 7.03
C LEU A 358 0.44 58.20 8.20
N GLY A 359 0.61 58.69 9.43
CA GLY A 359 0.72 57.84 10.63
C GLY A 359 -0.47 58.01 11.59
N PRO A 360 -1.21 56.95 11.98
CA PRO A 360 -2.31 57.07 12.93
C PRO A 360 -1.81 57.12 14.39
N PRO A 361 -2.41 57.93 15.28
CA PRO A 361 -2.03 58.00 16.68
C PRO A 361 -2.73 56.94 17.53
N ILE A 362 -1.96 56.31 18.43
CA ILE A 362 -2.41 55.45 19.53
C ILE A 362 -2.91 56.34 20.67
N PRO A 363 -4.10 56.13 21.27
CA PRO A 363 -4.48 56.79 22.52
C PRO A 363 -4.59 55.82 23.71
N GLU A 364 -4.02 56.25 24.84
CA GLU A 364 -4.17 55.66 26.18
C GLU A 364 -5.53 56.05 26.84
N THR A 365 -5.98 55.18 27.76
CA THR A 365 -7.09 55.17 28.77
C THR A 365 -7.53 56.52 29.41
N PRO A 366 -8.74 56.70 30.04
CA PRO A 366 -9.29 55.86 31.16
C PRO A 366 -10.83 55.78 31.42
N GLU A 367 -11.18 54.86 32.34
CA GLU A 367 -12.37 54.68 33.21
C GLU A 367 -13.65 55.53 33.03
N LEU A 368 -14.81 54.87 32.88
CA LEU A 368 -16.07 55.32 33.49
C LEU A 368 -17.08 54.17 33.74
N THR A 369 -17.64 54.23 34.95
CA THR A 369 -18.49 53.29 35.69
C THR A 369 -19.91 53.10 35.12
N VAL A 370 -20.47 51.90 35.32
CA VAL A 370 -21.83 51.38 35.00
C VAL A 370 -22.96 52.23 35.64
N PRO A 371 -24.23 52.12 35.18
CA PRO A 371 -25.16 51.28 35.95
C PRO A 371 -26.19 50.48 35.12
N ALA A 372 -26.63 49.37 35.71
CA ALA A 372 -27.72 48.50 35.28
C ALA A 372 -29.10 49.08 35.62
N THR A 373 -30.13 48.73 34.84
CA THR A 373 -31.53 48.74 35.31
C THR A 373 -32.35 47.66 34.61
N VAL A 374 -33.08 46.90 35.42
CA VAL A 374 -33.97 45.77 35.15
C VAL A 374 -35.41 46.26 34.95
N GLY A 375 -36.23 45.60 34.12
CA GLY A 375 -37.70 45.83 34.10
C GLY A 375 -38.51 45.29 32.90
N THR A 376 -38.69 43.96 32.86
CA THR A 376 -39.91 43.12 32.62
C THR A 376 -41.09 43.53 31.68
N GLN A 377 -41.47 42.56 30.80
CA GLN A 377 -42.81 42.15 30.23
C GLN A 377 -43.66 43.19 29.44
N GLU A 378 -44.33 42.87 28.31
CA GLU A 378 -45.36 41.85 27.98
C GLU A 378 -45.47 41.65 26.43
N SER A 379 -45.68 40.41 25.92
CA SER A 379 -46.93 39.82 25.31
C SER A 379 -47.41 40.50 24.00
N SER A 380 -47.95 39.88 22.94
CA SER A 380 -48.27 38.52 22.48
C SER A 380 -48.85 38.64 21.04
N GLU A 381 -49.11 37.51 20.39
CA GLU A 381 -50.06 37.22 19.28
C GLU A 381 -49.42 36.79 17.93
N ILE A 382 -49.54 35.55 17.41
CA ILE A 382 -50.67 34.67 16.93
C ILE A 382 -50.27 34.31 15.48
N GLY A 383 -50.42 33.13 14.85
CA GLY A 383 -51.04 31.80 15.08
C GLY A 383 -51.07 31.09 13.70
N LEU A 384 -50.61 29.83 13.54
CA LEU A 384 -51.36 28.54 13.55
C LEU A 384 -51.48 27.87 12.13
N PRO A 385 -51.72 26.54 12.01
CA PRO A 385 -51.08 25.61 11.06
C PRO A 385 -52.10 24.67 10.34
N ASP A 386 -51.61 23.57 9.73
CA ASP A 386 -52.25 22.26 9.32
C ASP A 386 -51.83 21.85 7.90
N ALA A 387 -51.77 20.60 7.42
CA ALA A 387 -51.76 19.23 7.98
C ALA A 387 -51.50 18.24 6.82
N GLY A 388 -50.89 17.08 7.11
CA GLY A 388 -50.95 15.80 6.33
C GLY A 388 -50.25 15.75 4.96
N GLY A 389 -49.60 14.69 4.50
CA GLY A 389 -49.42 13.30 4.90
C GLY A 389 -48.93 12.52 3.65
N ALA A 390 -48.37 11.31 3.86
CA ALA A 390 -48.07 10.22 2.90
C ALA A 390 -46.61 10.01 2.36
N GLN A 391 -45.94 9.06 3.02
CA GLN A 391 -45.06 7.95 2.56
C GLN A 391 -44.44 7.89 1.13
N ALA A 392 -43.09 7.93 1.08
CA ALA A 392 -42.08 6.90 0.72
C ALA A 392 -42.30 5.88 -0.44
N PRO A 393 -41.25 5.14 -0.91
CA PRO A 393 -39.85 5.49 -1.29
C PRO A 393 -39.36 4.75 -2.57
N ALA A 394 -38.23 5.14 -3.21
CA ALA A 394 -37.43 4.22 -4.05
C ALA A 394 -36.00 4.69 -4.39
N SER A 395 -35.06 3.77 -4.17
CA SER A 395 -33.80 3.49 -4.90
C SER A 395 -32.72 4.58 -5.05
N GLY A 396 -31.60 4.36 -4.35
CA GLY A 396 -30.31 4.97 -4.62
C GLY A 396 -29.38 4.02 -5.40
N GLU A 397 -28.62 4.61 -6.32
CA GLU A 397 -27.36 4.10 -6.87
C GLU A 397 -26.31 5.20 -6.68
N SER A 398 -25.19 4.89 -6.03
CA SER A 398 -23.97 5.71 -6.16
C SER A 398 -22.73 4.83 -5.94
N GLY A 399 -21.86 4.89 -6.95
CA GLY A 399 -20.53 4.28 -6.99
C GLY A 399 -19.48 5.04 -6.16
N PRO A 400 -18.22 4.60 -6.22
CA PRO A 400 -17.30 4.64 -5.09
C PRO A 400 -16.54 5.97 -4.98
N SER A 401 -16.44 6.49 -3.76
CA SER A 401 -15.58 7.62 -3.41
C SER A 401 -14.16 7.17 -3.03
N SER A 402 -13.21 7.90 -3.59
CA SER A 402 -11.75 7.83 -3.45
C SER A 402 -11.27 8.08 -2.00
N PRO A 403 -10.16 7.48 -1.52
CA PRO A 403 -9.68 7.66 -0.16
C PRO A 403 -8.85 8.95 -0.01
N ALA A 404 -9.11 9.70 1.05
CA ALA A 404 -8.33 10.85 1.47
C ALA A 404 -6.95 10.41 2.00
N HIS A 405 -5.90 11.07 1.52
CA HIS A 405 -4.54 10.96 2.02
C HIS A 405 -4.44 11.43 3.48
N VAL A 406 -3.99 10.56 4.38
CA VAL A 406 -3.50 10.93 5.71
C VAL A 406 -1.98 11.11 5.59
N LEU A 407 -1.54 12.37 5.53
CA LEU A 407 -0.14 12.76 5.63
C LEU A 407 0.30 12.65 7.10
N VAL A 408 1.13 11.66 7.42
CA VAL A 408 1.93 11.64 8.65
C VAL A 408 3.34 12.04 8.26
N HIS A 409 3.68 13.31 8.44
CA HIS A 409 5.08 13.75 8.48
C HIS A 409 5.56 13.68 9.92
N ARG A 410 6.59 12.87 10.18
CA ARG A 410 7.39 12.93 11.41
C ARG A 410 8.81 13.29 10.99
N GLU A 411 9.22 14.52 11.30
CA GLU A 411 10.62 14.94 11.20
C GLU A 411 11.46 14.15 12.21
N GLN A 412 12.56 13.60 11.70
CA GLN A 412 13.65 12.99 12.44
C GLN A 412 14.86 13.89 12.17
N GLU A 413 15.13 14.84 13.06
CA GLU A 413 16.41 15.55 13.08
C GLU A 413 17.36 14.86 14.06
N SER A 414 18.53 14.59 13.52
CA SER A 414 19.69 13.91 14.09
C SER A 414 20.32 14.73 15.22
N GLU A 415 20.54 14.10 16.38
CA GLU A 415 21.48 14.57 17.38
C GLU A 415 22.91 14.62 16.80
N GLY A 416 23.65 15.68 17.13
CA GLY A 416 25.07 15.79 16.81
C GLY A 416 25.68 17.18 17.03
N ALA A 417 26.36 17.32 18.18
CA ALA A 417 27.47 18.25 18.47
C ALA A 417 27.17 19.69 18.94
N GLY A 418 27.74 20.05 20.11
CA GLY A 418 28.21 21.41 20.39
C GLY A 418 27.86 22.01 21.75
N ASP A 419 28.68 21.66 22.76
CA ASP A 419 29.17 22.51 23.86
C ASP A 419 28.18 23.31 24.76
N LEU A 420 28.07 22.82 26.00
CA LEU A 420 27.55 23.50 27.19
C LEU A 420 28.69 24.23 27.95
N PRO A 421 28.49 25.45 28.47
CA PRO A 421 29.30 25.97 29.56
C PRO A 421 28.53 26.01 30.89
N GLN A 422 29.14 25.34 31.87
CA GLN A 422 29.41 25.83 33.22
C GLN A 422 28.22 26.17 34.14
N GLU A 423 27.93 25.25 35.06
CA GLU A 423 27.55 25.61 36.43
C GLU A 423 28.29 24.72 37.43
N ALA A 424 28.61 25.32 38.56
CA ALA A 424 29.65 24.92 39.49
C ALA A 424 29.24 23.86 40.51
N ASP A 425 30.28 23.23 41.07
CA ASP A 425 30.47 23.05 42.51
C ASP A 425 30.56 21.59 43.04
N LEU A 426 31.59 21.40 43.87
CA LEU A 426 31.81 20.36 44.89
C LEU A 426 32.22 18.92 44.53
N GLY A 427 33.43 18.57 44.98
CA GLY A 427 33.74 17.26 45.59
C GLY A 427 34.61 16.33 44.74
N ALA A 428 35.94 16.50 44.75
CA ALA A 428 36.87 15.81 45.66
C ALA A 428 37.19 14.33 45.31
N LYS A 429 38.42 14.17 44.79
CA LYS A 429 39.45 13.17 45.15
C LYS A 429 39.39 11.72 44.65
N GLU A 430 40.56 11.36 44.09
CA GLU A 430 41.29 10.06 44.18
C GLU A 430 40.65 8.86 43.43
N GLY A 431 41.33 8.12 42.54
CA GLY A 431 42.73 8.09 42.16
C GLY A 431 43.00 6.96 41.15
N THR A 432 44.24 6.97 40.64
CA THR A 432 44.88 6.12 39.61
C THR A 432 44.71 6.55 38.16
#